data_AF-A0A6P6D7A2-F1
#
_entry.id   AF-A0A6P6D7A2-F1
#
_cell.length_a   1.000
_cell.length_b   1.000
_cell.length_c   1.000
_cell.angle_alpha   90.00
_cell.angle_beta   90.00
_cell.angle_gamma   90.00
#
_symmetry.space_group_name_H-M   'P 1'
#
loop_
_entity.id
_entity.type
_entity.pdbx_description
1 polymer ?
#
loop_
_entity_poly.entity_id
_entity_poly.type
_entity_poly.pdbx_seq_one_letter_code
_entity_poly.pdbx_strand_id
1 'polypeptide(L)'
;MPNIKIFSGSSHQDLSQKIADRLGLELGKVVTKKFSNQETCVEIGESVRGEDVYIVQSGCGEINDNLMELLIMINACKIASASRVTAVIPCFPYAWQDKKDKSRAPISAKLVANMLSVAGADHIITMDLHASQIQGFFDIPVDNLYAEPAVLKWIRENISEWRNCTIVSPDAGGAKRVTSIADRLNVDFALIHKERKKANEVDRMVLVGDVKDRVAILVDDMADTCGTICHAADKLLSAGATRVYAILTHGIFSGPAIPRINNACFEAVVVTNTIPQEDKMKHCSKIQVIDISMILAEAIRRTHNGESVTYLFSHVPL
;
A
#
# COMPACT_ATOMS: atom_id res chain seq x y z
N MET A 1 18.12 -18.71 -18.83
CA MET A 1 17.63 -17.79 -17.79
C MET A 1 17.26 -18.63 -16.59
N PRO A 2 17.50 -18.17 -15.35
CA PRO A 2 16.98 -18.85 -14.16
C PRO A 2 15.46 -19.01 -14.29
N ASN A 3 14.89 -20.08 -13.74
CA ASN A 3 13.44 -20.25 -13.71
C ASN A 3 12.85 -19.35 -12.60
N ILE A 4 11.61 -18.90 -12.79
CA ILE A 4 10.89 -18.05 -11.84
C ILE A 4 10.18 -18.89 -10.77
N LYS A 5 10.29 -18.50 -9.50
CA LYS A 5 9.57 -19.11 -8.37
C LYS A 5 8.91 -18.05 -7.51
N ILE A 6 7.64 -18.27 -7.14
CA ILE A 6 6.87 -17.36 -6.29
C ILE A 6 6.47 -18.09 -5.02
N PHE A 7 6.81 -17.53 -3.87
CA PHE A 7 6.35 -18.01 -2.56
C PHE A 7 5.46 -16.97 -1.91
N SER A 8 4.47 -17.43 -1.16
CA SER A 8 3.63 -16.58 -0.32
C SER A 8 4.08 -16.70 1.13
N GLY A 9 4.17 -15.57 1.83
CA GLY A 9 4.07 -15.57 3.28
C GLY A 9 2.62 -15.76 3.76
N SER A 10 2.42 -15.67 5.07
CA SER A 10 1.12 -15.83 5.73
C SER A 10 0.23 -14.59 5.68
N SER A 11 0.77 -13.40 5.39
CA SER A 11 0.02 -12.13 5.47
C SER A 11 -1.11 -12.02 4.45
N HIS A 12 -0.96 -12.55 3.23
CA HIS A 12 -1.92 -12.34 2.15
C HIS A 12 -1.85 -13.40 1.04
N GLN A 13 -2.26 -14.64 1.35
CA GLN A 13 -2.24 -15.74 0.37
C GLN A 13 -3.10 -15.49 -0.88
N ASP A 14 -4.27 -14.84 -0.73
CA ASP A 14 -5.14 -14.53 -1.88
C ASP A 14 -4.44 -13.67 -2.95
N LEU A 15 -3.73 -12.61 -2.53
CA LEU A 15 -2.98 -11.76 -3.46
C LEU A 15 -1.84 -12.55 -4.11
N SER A 16 -1.08 -13.32 -3.32
CA SER A 16 -0.01 -14.16 -3.84
C SER A 16 -0.52 -15.16 -4.89
N GLN A 17 -1.67 -15.79 -4.64
CA GLN A 17 -2.29 -16.73 -5.57
C GLN A 17 -2.72 -16.01 -6.86
N LYS A 18 -3.40 -14.86 -6.76
CA LYS A 18 -3.77 -14.05 -7.93
C LYS A 18 -2.56 -13.63 -8.77
N ILE A 19 -1.45 -13.29 -8.13
CA ILE A 19 -0.19 -12.98 -8.83
C ILE A 19 0.34 -14.21 -9.58
N ALA A 20 0.37 -15.38 -8.91
CA ALA A 20 0.83 -16.63 -9.50
C ALA A 20 -0.05 -17.07 -10.69
N ASP A 21 -1.37 -16.99 -10.54
CA ASP A 21 -2.35 -17.33 -11.59
C ASP A 21 -2.13 -16.46 -12.85
N ARG A 22 -1.90 -15.15 -12.67
CA ARG A 22 -1.63 -14.22 -13.77
C ARG A 22 -0.32 -14.49 -14.50
N LEU A 23 0.65 -15.10 -13.81
CA LEU A 23 1.92 -15.52 -14.38
C LEU A 23 1.88 -16.94 -14.94
N GLY A 24 0.77 -17.66 -14.78
CA GLY A 24 0.65 -19.06 -15.18
C GLY A 24 1.52 -20.00 -14.33
N LEU A 25 1.72 -19.66 -13.05
CA LEU A 25 2.56 -20.38 -12.10
C LEU A 25 1.73 -20.90 -10.93
N GLU A 26 2.20 -21.97 -10.30
CA GLU A 26 1.75 -22.37 -8.98
C GLU A 26 2.64 -21.71 -7.92
N LEU A 27 2.08 -21.43 -6.74
CA LEU A 27 2.87 -21.01 -5.59
C LEU A 27 3.81 -22.14 -5.18
N GLY A 28 5.07 -21.79 -4.93
CA GLY A 28 6.08 -22.70 -4.42
C GLY A 28 5.69 -23.25 -3.06
N LYS A 29 6.06 -24.51 -2.82
CA LYS A 29 5.76 -25.23 -1.59
C LYS A 29 6.56 -24.64 -0.44
N VAL A 30 5.85 -24.13 0.56
CA VAL A 30 6.45 -23.67 1.81
C VAL A 30 5.59 -24.14 2.97
N VAL A 31 6.24 -24.62 4.03
CA VAL A 31 5.59 -24.89 5.31
C VAL A 31 5.91 -23.72 6.23
N THR A 32 4.91 -22.89 6.50
CA THR A 32 5.01 -21.84 7.52
C THR A 32 4.13 -22.20 8.71
N LYS A 33 4.68 -22.10 9.92
CA LYS A 33 3.95 -22.35 11.17
C LYS A 33 4.55 -21.53 12.31
N LYS A 34 3.78 -21.35 13.38
CA LYS A 34 4.29 -20.84 14.65
C LYS A 34 4.47 -21.98 15.66
N PHE A 35 5.61 -21.99 16.33
CA PHE A 35 5.80 -22.83 17.51
C PHE A 35 4.97 -22.31 18.69
N SER A 36 4.78 -23.13 19.72
CA SER A 36 3.98 -22.77 20.90
C SER A 36 4.51 -21.52 21.63
N ASN A 37 5.82 -21.27 21.57
CA ASN A 37 6.48 -20.09 22.12
C ASN A 37 6.46 -18.86 21.18
N GLN A 38 5.65 -18.87 20.12
CA GLN A 38 5.48 -17.79 19.13
C GLN A 38 6.62 -17.62 18.12
N GLU A 39 7.66 -18.44 18.15
CA GLU A 39 8.68 -18.43 17.10
C GLU A 39 8.10 -18.85 15.75
N THR A 40 8.51 -18.14 14.69
CA THR A 40 8.12 -18.45 13.33
C THR A 40 9.04 -19.50 12.74
N CYS A 41 8.46 -20.57 12.21
CA CYS A 41 9.16 -21.67 11.55
C CYS A 41 8.78 -21.68 10.07
N VAL A 42 9.80 -21.71 9.21
CA VAL A 42 9.66 -21.72 7.75
C VAL A 42 10.53 -22.85 7.20
N GLU A 43 9.96 -23.65 6.32
CA GLU A 43 10.66 -24.69 5.58
C GLU A 43 10.29 -24.61 4.09
N ILE A 44 11.27 -24.33 3.23
CA ILE A 44 11.08 -24.31 1.78
C ILE A 44 10.98 -25.76 1.30
N GLY A 45 9.81 -26.15 0.79
CA GLY A 45 9.47 -27.54 0.44
C GLY A 45 9.90 -27.99 -0.96
N GLU A 46 10.68 -27.17 -1.66
CA GLU A 46 11.21 -27.47 -2.99
C GLU A 46 12.58 -26.81 -3.22
N SER A 47 13.34 -27.29 -4.22
CA SER A 47 14.64 -26.71 -4.54
C SER A 47 14.49 -25.33 -5.18
N VAL A 48 15.20 -24.35 -4.64
CA VAL A 48 15.31 -22.99 -5.20
C VAL A 48 16.70 -22.69 -5.76
N ARG A 49 17.58 -23.70 -5.86
CA ARG A 49 18.97 -23.53 -6.30
C ARG A 49 19.03 -22.98 -7.73
N GLY A 50 19.63 -21.81 -7.91
CA GLY A 50 19.77 -21.16 -9.22
C GLY A 50 18.48 -20.56 -9.77
N GLU A 51 17.40 -20.52 -8.98
CA GLU A 51 16.10 -19.96 -9.35
C GLU A 51 16.03 -18.45 -9.05
N ASP A 52 15.17 -17.72 -9.76
CA ASP A 52 14.82 -16.32 -9.49
C ASP A 52 13.56 -16.27 -8.62
N VAL A 53 13.77 -15.99 -7.33
CA VAL A 53 12.77 -16.19 -6.28
C VAL A 53 12.09 -14.87 -5.94
N TYR A 54 10.76 -14.88 -5.89
CA TYR A 54 9.92 -13.77 -5.45
C TYR A 54 9.13 -14.20 -4.22
N ILE A 55 9.26 -13.46 -3.11
CA ILE A 55 8.51 -13.72 -1.87
C ILE A 55 7.51 -12.60 -1.68
N VAL A 56 6.22 -12.94 -1.71
CA VAL A 56 5.12 -11.99 -1.54
C VAL A 56 4.70 -11.96 -0.06
N GLN A 57 4.90 -10.81 0.59
CA GLN A 57 4.47 -10.57 1.97
C GLN A 57 4.15 -9.09 2.17
N SER A 58 2.95 -8.78 2.66
CA SER A 58 2.55 -7.41 2.99
C SER A 58 2.77 -7.09 4.47
N GLY A 59 3.07 -5.83 4.79
CA GLY A 59 3.24 -5.31 6.14
C GLY A 59 1.91 -5.05 6.87
N CYS A 60 1.02 -6.03 6.94
CA CYS A 60 -0.31 -5.91 7.55
C CYS A 60 -0.56 -6.95 8.65
N GLY A 61 -1.69 -6.87 9.37
CA GLY A 61 -2.01 -7.80 10.46
C GLY A 61 -1.01 -7.69 11.63
N GLU A 62 -0.50 -8.83 12.11
CA GLU A 62 0.61 -8.85 13.06
C GLU A 62 1.93 -8.51 12.36
N ILE A 63 2.18 -7.21 12.21
CA ILE A 63 3.27 -6.65 11.38
C ILE A 63 4.66 -7.21 11.72
N ASN A 64 4.95 -7.46 13.00
CA ASN A 64 6.23 -8.00 13.45
C ASN A 64 6.42 -9.44 13.00
N ASP A 65 5.37 -10.26 13.14
CA ASP A 65 5.42 -11.67 12.77
C ASP A 65 5.57 -11.82 11.26
N ASN A 66 4.82 -11.03 10.49
CA ASN A 66 4.90 -11.02 9.03
C ASN A 66 6.26 -10.54 8.51
N LEU A 67 6.84 -9.54 9.18
CA LEU A 67 8.20 -9.08 8.88
C LEU A 67 9.23 -10.17 9.20
N MET A 68 9.15 -10.81 10.38
CA MET A 68 10.06 -11.89 10.75
C MET A 68 9.93 -13.10 9.81
N GLU A 69 8.72 -13.51 9.46
CA GLU A 69 8.47 -14.57 8.50
C GLU A 69 9.12 -14.27 7.14
N LEU A 70 8.95 -13.04 6.63
CA LEU A 70 9.58 -12.61 5.37
C LEU A 70 11.11 -12.69 5.45
N LEU A 71 11.71 -12.17 6.53
CA LEU A 71 13.16 -12.21 6.73
C LEU A 71 13.69 -13.65 6.78
N ILE A 72 12.97 -14.55 7.46
CA ILE A 72 13.34 -15.97 7.53
C ILE A 72 13.22 -16.63 6.15
N MET A 73 12.16 -16.37 5.39
CA MET A 73 11.98 -16.88 4.02
C MET A 73 13.09 -16.40 3.08
N ILE A 74 13.43 -15.10 3.12
CA ILE A 74 14.53 -14.53 2.32
C ILE A 74 15.84 -15.24 2.62
N ASN A 75 16.18 -15.35 3.92
CA ASN A 75 17.41 -16.00 4.34
C ASN A 75 17.44 -17.48 3.96
N ALA A 76 16.33 -18.21 4.12
CA ALA A 76 16.21 -19.61 3.73
C ALA A 76 16.48 -19.81 2.23
N CYS A 77 15.90 -18.97 1.37
CA CYS A 77 16.15 -19.01 -0.08
C CYS A 77 17.60 -18.64 -0.41
N LYS A 78 18.17 -17.64 0.26
CA LYS A 78 19.54 -17.19 0.03
C LYS A 78 20.56 -18.30 0.32
N ILE A 79 20.47 -18.94 1.49
CA ILE A 79 21.39 -20.02 1.87
C ILE A 79 21.12 -21.32 1.09
N ALA A 80 19.90 -21.51 0.59
CA ALA A 80 19.56 -22.58 -0.36
C ALA A 80 20.07 -22.31 -1.80
N SER A 81 20.90 -21.27 -1.98
CA SER A 81 21.55 -20.92 -3.25
C SER A 81 20.60 -20.47 -4.35
N ALA A 82 19.53 -19.74 -4.00
CA ALA A 82 18.75 -18.98 -4.98
C ALA A 82 19.66 -18.04 -5.78
N SER A 83 19.40 -17.89 -7.09
CA SER A 83 20.18 -16.98 -7.94
C SER A 83 19.93 -15.52 -7.57
N ARG A 84 18.69 -15.19 -7.24
CA ARG A 84 18.24 -13.86 -6.83
C ARG A 84 17.02 -14.00 -5.94
N VAL A 85 16.90 -13.15 -4.92
CA VAL A 85 15.73 -13.09 -4.03
C VAL A 85 15.13 -11.68 -4.07
N THR A 86 13.93 -11.57 -4.60
CA THR A 86 13.14 -10.33 -4.64
C THR A 86 12.07 -10.37 -3.55
N ALA A 87 12.04 -9.37 -2.66
CA ALA A 87 10.95 -9.20 -1.72
C ALA A 87 9.85 -8.35 -2.37
N VAL A 88 8.66 -8.92 -2.53
CA VAL A 88 7.47 -8.23 -3.03
C VAL A 88 6.62 -7.84 -1.83
N ILE A 89 6.64 -6.55 -1.49
CA ILE A 89 6.07 -5.98 -0.27
C ILE A 89 5.01 -4.94 -0.63
N PRO A 90 3.74 -5.35 -0.89
CA PRO A 90 2.71 -4.44 -1.38
C PRO A 90 2.45 -3.24 -0.46
N CYS A 91 2.40 -3.44 0.86
CA CYS A 91 2.39 -2.37 1.86
C CYS A 91 3.67 -2.46 2.69
N PHE A 92 4.56 -1.46 2.59
CA PHE A 92 5.86 -1.49 3.25
C PHE A 92 5.72 -1.30 4.78
N PRO A 93 6.25 -2.22 5.61
CA PRO A 93 6.09 -2.15 7.06
C PRO A 93 6.88 -0.97 7.65
N TYR A 94 6.32 -0.33 8.68
CA TYR A 94 6.91 0.82 9.36
C TYR A 94 7.15 2.07 8.50
N ALA A 95 6.50 2.20 7.33
CA ALA A 95 6.73 3.30 6.39
C ALA A 95 6.44 4.71 6.98
N TRP A 96 5.52 4.84 7.95
CA TRP A 96 5.29 6.09 8.68
C TRP A 96 6.43 6.53 9.61
N GLN A 97 7.39 5.66 9.90
CA GLN A 97 8.54 5.93 10.78
C GLN A 97 9.82 6.12 9.95
N ASP A 98 9.75 6.99 8.95
CA ASP A 98 10.80 7.31 7.95
C ASP A 98 11.74 8.45 8.38
N LYS A 99 11.37 9.18 9.43
CA LYS A 99 12.15 10.31 9.96
C LYS A 99 11.99 10.41 11.47
N LYS A 100 12.87 11.19 12.11
CA LYS A 100 12.84 11.32 13.57
C LYS A 100 11.62 12.11 14.08
N ASP A 101 11.10 13.09 13.33
CA ASP A 101 10.05 14.07 13.69
C ASP A 101 10.24 14.86 15.01
N LYS A 102 10.72 14.23 16.08
CA LYS A 102 11.20 14.80 17.35
C LYS A 102 12.53 14.14 17.75
N SER A 103 13.28 14.77 18.64
CA SER A 103 14.57 14.23 19.12
C SER A 103 14.39 12.87 19.82
N ARG A 104 15.26 11.90 19.49
CA ARG A 104 15.32 10.52 20.03
C ARG A 104 14.24 9.52 19.59
N ALA A 105 13.56 9.73 18.46
CA ALA A 105 12.78 8.67 17.83
C ALA A 105 13.65 7.77 16.90
N PRO A 106 13.28 6.49 16.70
CA PRO A 106 13.91 5.64 15.70
C PRO A 106 13.48 6.06 14.28
N ILE A 107 14.29 5.68 13.28
CA ILE A 107 13.87 5.64 11.88
C ILE A 107 13.63 4.17 11.54
N SER A 108 12.48 3.66 11.96
CA SER A 108 12.18 2.22 11.90
C SER A 108 12.10 1.72 10.46
N ALA A 109 11.63 2.55 9.51
CA ALA A 109 11.66 2.20 8.09
C ALA A 109 13.10 1.91 7.59
N LYS A 110 14.10 2.66 8.06
CA LYS A 110 15.52 2.39 7.74
C LYS A 110 16.02 1.12 8.43
N LEU A 111 15.58 0.84 9.66
CA LEU A 111 15.89 -0.42 10.33
C LEU A 111 15.33 -1.62 9.54
N VAL A 112 14.07 -1.55 9.11
CA VAL A 112 13.44 -2.57 8.25
C VAL A 112 14.23 -2.76 6.96
N ALA A 113 14.60 -1.66 6.28
CA ALA A 113 15.41 -1.73 5.08
C ALA A 113 16.74 -2.46 5.32
N ASN A 114 17.44 -2.14 6.41
CA ASN A 114 18.67 -2.82 6.80
C ASN A 114 18.45 -4.32 7.06
N MET A 115 17.35 -4.68 7.74
CA MET A 115 17.03 -6.08 8.03
C MET A 115 16.76 -6.87 6.75
N LEU A 116 16.02 -6.31 5.80
CA LEU A 116 15.76 -6.94 4.50
C LEU A 116 17.06 -7.12 3.70
N SER A 117 17.92 -6.11 3.66
CA SER A 117 19.22 -6.17 2.99
C SER A 117 20.13 -7.25 3.60
N VAL A 118 20.25 -7.29 4.93
CA VAL A 118 21.12 -8.27 5.61
C VAL A 118 20.56 -9.70 5.58
N ALA A 119 19.24 -9.86 5.52
CA ALA A 119 18.63 -11.18 5.30
C ALA A 119 18.96 -11.76 3.91
N GLY A 120 19.38 -10.91 2.97
CA GLY A 120 19.86 -11.33 1.65
C GLY A 120 18.92 -11.02 0.50
N ALA A 121 18.00 -10.05 0.66
CA ALA A 121 17.21 -9.54 -0.46
C ALA A 121 18.12 -8.84 -1.47
N ASP A 122 17.94 -9.15 -2.75
CA ASP A 122 18.68 -8.54 -3.86
C ASP A 122 17.89 -7.44 -4.57
N HIS A 123 16.56 -7.43 -4.37
CA HIS A 123 15.64 -6.49 -5.02
C HIS A 123 14.36 -6.33 -4.19
N ILE A 124 13.74 -5.14 -4.22
CA ILE A 124 12.44 -4.87 -3.58
C ILE A 124 11.43 -4.41 -4.62
N ILE A 125 10.24 -5.00 -4.62
CA ILE A 125 9.06 -4.48 -5.33
C ILE A 125 8.05 -4.06 -4.28
N THR A 126 7.59 -2.81 -4.30
CA THR A 126 6.61 -2.29 -3.34
C THR A 126 5.62 -1.36 -4.04
N MET A 127 4.58 -0.90 -3.35
CA MET A 127 3.57 -0.01 -3.93
C MET A 127 3.33 1.18 -3.02
N ASP A 128 3.28 2.38 -3.60
CA ASP A 128 2.99 3.66 -2.95
C ASP A 128 3.65 3.85 -1.58
N LEU A 129 4.98 3.76 -1.53
CA LEU A 129 5.74 4.11 -0.32
C LEU A 129 5.27 5.44 0.27
N HIS A 130 5.01 5.45 1.59
CA HIS A 130 4.58 6.65 2.32
C HIS A 130 5.45 7.87 2.00
N ALA A 131 6.77 7.66 1.97
CA ALA A 131 7.75 8.62 1.52
C ALA A 131 8.65 8.00 0.45
N SER A 132 8.77 8.68 -0.70
CA SER A 132 9.63 8.25 -1.81
C SER A 132 11.10 8.05 -1.41
N GLN A 133 11.55 8.76 -0.37
CA GLN A 133 12.90 8.72 0.18
C GLN A 133 13.27 7.37 0.80
N ILE A 134 12.28 6.53 1.14
CA ILE A 134 12.51 5.17 1.64
C ILE A 134 13.27 4.34 0.61
N GLN A 135 13.17 4.63 -0.69
CA GLN A 135 14.02 3.99 -1.71
C GLN A 135 15.51 4.19 -1.42
N GLY A 136 15.91 5.38 -0.96
CA GLY A 136 17.29 5.68 -0.57
C GLY A 136 17.72 5.08 0.78
N PHE A 137 16.86 4.31 1.46
CA PHE A 137 17.27 3.51 2.61
C PHE A 137 17.94 2.21 2.21
N PHE A 138 17.75 1.78 0.97
CA PHE A 138 18.34 0.59 0.38
C PHE A 138 19.51 0.95 -0.53
N ASP A 139 20.51 0.07 -0.57
CA ASP A 139 21.57 0.08 -1.57
C ASP A 139 21.26 -0.90 -2.74
N ILE A 140 20.26 -1.76 -2.56
CA ILE A 140 19.69 -2.64 -3.60
C ILE A 140 18.59 -1.88 -4.38
N PRO A 141 18.28 -2.28 -5.63
CA PRO A 141 17.24 -1.60 -6.39
C PRO A 141 15.85 -1.79 -5.76
N VAL A 142 15.03 -0.75 -5.87
CA VAL A 142 13.67 -0.73 -5.34
C VAL A 142 12.74 -0.23 -6.45
N ASP A 143 11.85 -1.09 -6.90
CA ASP A 143 10.75 -0.73 -7.78
C ASP A 143 9.54 -0.31 -6.92
N ASN A 144 9.37 1.00 -6.73
CA ASN A 144 8.18 1.57 -6.10
C ASN A 144 7.08 1.82 -7.13
N LEU A 145 6.12 0.90 -7.20
CA LEU A 145 4.95 0.97 -8.07
C LEU A 145 3.93 2.00 -7.54
N TYR A 146 3.01 2.42 -8.41
CA TYR A 146 1.98 3.41 -8.06
C TYR A 146 0.60 2.86 -8.38
N ALA A 147 -0.36 3.02 -7.46
CA ALA A 147 -1.76 2.74 -7.73
C ALA A 147 -2.44 3.88 -8.51
N GLU A 148 -1.78 5.04 -8.67
CA GLU A 148 -2.31 6.22 -9.37
C GLU A 148 -2.99 5.89 -10.72
N PRO A 149 -2.41 5.10 -11.64
CA PRO A 149 -3.10 4.75 -12.90
C PRO A 149 -4.42 4.00 -12.67
N ALA A 150 -4.46 3.08 -11.70
CA ALA A 150 -5.66 2.32 -11.37
C ALA A 150 -6.71 3.18 -10.66
N VAL A 151 -6.28 4.10 -9.78
CA VAL A 151 -7.13 5.10 -9.15
C VAL A 151 -7.78 6.02 -10.19
N LEU A 152 -6.99 6.54 -11.13
CA LEU A 152 -7.50 7.38 -12.23
C LEU A 152 -8.53 6.64 -13.08
N LYS A 153 -8.28 5.36 -13.40
CA LYS A 153 -9.24 4.51 -14.11
C LYS A 153 -10.53 4.36 -13.30
N TRP A 154 -10.43 4.01 -12.02
CA TRP A 154 -11.59 3.82 -11.14
C TRP A 154 -12.43 5.11 -11.03
N ILE A 155 -11.80 6.28 -10.83
CA ILE A 155 -12.50 7.57 -10.76
C ILE A 155 -13.31 7.83 -12.03
N ARG A 156 -12.70 7.65 -13.21
CA ARG A 156 -13.35 7.92 -14.51
C ARG A 156 -14.52 6.98 -14.78
N GLU A 157 -14.44 5.74 -14.31
CA GLU A 157 -15.44 4.70 -14.55
C GLU A 157 -16.60 4.74 -13.53
N ASN A 158 -16.36 5.26 -12.31
CA ASN A 158 -17.32 5.12 -11.20
C ASN A 158 -17.89 6.45 -10.67
N ILE A 159 -17.28 7.60 -10.98
CA ILE A 159 -17.77 8.92 -10.55
C ILE A 159 -18.22 9.70 -11.77
N SER A 160 -19.54 9.82 -11.98
CA SER A 160 -20.13 10.53 -13.12
C SER A 160 -19.62 11.97 -13.28
N GLU A 161 -19.45 12.67 -12.17
CA GLU A 161 -19.06 14.09 -12.11
C GLU A 161 -17.55 14.28 -12.00
N TRP A 162 -16.74 13.26 -12.30
CA TRP A 162 -15.28 13.34 -12.12
C TRP A 162 -14.65 14.53 -12.83
N ARG A 163 -15.20 14.99 -13.97
CA ARG A 163 -14.69 16.15 -14.73
C ARG A 163 -14.78 17.47 -13.99
N ASN A 164 -15.64 17.57 -12.97
CA ASN A 164 -15.85 18.78 -12.17
C ASN A 164 -15.59 18.52 -10.67
N CYS A 165 -14.95 17.40 -10.32
CA CYS A 165 -14.63 17.08 -8.94
C CYS A 165 -13.46 17.92 -8.41
N THR A 166 -13.23 17.85 -7.10
CA THR A 166 -12.02 18.38 -6.44
C THR A 166 -11.29 17.23 -5.75
N ILE A 167 -10.00 17.05 -6.06
CA ILE A 167 -9.16 16.06 -5.36
C ILE A 167 -8.61 16.68 -4.08
N VAL A 168 -8.82 16.02 -2.95
CA VAL A 168 -8.55 16.59 -1.63
C VAL A 168 -7.49 15.80 -0.89
N SER A 169 -6.48 16.48 -0.35
CA SER A 169 -5.53 15.86 0.57
C SER A 169 -6.03 16.00 2.03
N PRO A 170 -6.03 14.91 2.83
CA PRO A 170 -6.46 14.97 4.23
C PRO A 170 -5.43 15.67 5.15
N ASP A 171 -4.20 15.85 4.68
CA ASP A 171 -3.14 16.56 5.39
C ASP A 171 -2.19 17.32 4.45
N ALA A 172 -1.20 18.01 5.01
CA ALA A 172 -0.23 18.77 4.22
C ALA A 172 0.82 17.90 3.51
N GLY A 173 1.08 16.69 4.00
CA GLY A 173 2.07 15.77 3.43
C GLY A 173 1.61 15.16 2.10
N GLY A 174 0.31 14.93 1.95
CA GLY A 174 -0.29 14.39 0.73
C GLY A 174 -0.45 15.38 -0.43
N ALA A 175 0.01 16.63 -0.31
CA ALA A 175 -0.19 17.68 -1.31
C ALA A 175 0.28 17.26 -2.72
N LYS A 176 1.51 16.74 -2.84
CA LYS A 176 2.07 16.32 -4.13
C LYS A 176 1.27 15.19 -4.80
N ARG A 177 0.70 14.29 -3.99
CA ARG A 177 -0.10 13.16 -4.47
C ARG A 177 -1.40 13.65 -5.10
N VAL A 178 -2.10 14.55 -4.42
CA VAL A 178 -3.38 15.06 -4.92
C VAL A 178 -3.22 15.99 -6.12
N THR A 179 -2.16 16.81 -6.16
CA THR A 179 -1.89 17.64 -7.33
C THR A 179 -1.57 16.80 -8.57
N SER A 180 -0.78 15.71 -8.44
CA SER A 180 -0.51 14.80 -9.56
C SER A 180 -1.79 14.22 -10.17
N ILE A 181 -2.69 13.74 -9.31
CA ILE A 181 -3.97 13.17 -9.75
C ILE A 181 -4.88 14.25 -10.36
N ALA A 182 -4.97 15.41 -9.73
CA ALA A 182 -5.77 16.53 -10.20
C ALA A 182 -5.30 17.02 -11.58
N ASP A 183 -3.99 17.18 -11.78
CA ASP A 183 -3.39 17.57 -13.06
C ASP A 183 -3.70 16.54 -14.16
N ARG A 184 -3.60 15.25 -13.87
CA ARG A 184 -3.91 14.16 -14.83
C ARG A 184 -5.41 14.02 -15.15
N LEU A 185 -6.28 14.46 -14.26
CA LEU A 185 -7.72 14.54 -14.50
C LEU A 185 -8.13 15.91 -15.08
N ASN A 186 -7.23 16.89 -15.06
CA ASN A 186 -7.51 18.29 -15.39
C ASN A 186 -8.67 18.86 -14.56
N VAL A 187 -8.57 18.72 -13.23
CA VAL A 187 -9.57 19.17 -12.24
C VAL A 187 -8.90 19.94 -11.11
N ASP A 188 -9.70 20.55 -10.24
CA ASP A 188 -9.20 21.31 -9.11
C ASP A 188 -8.70 20.40 -7.97
N PHE A 189 -7.85 20.94 -7.10
CA PHE A 189 -7.44 20.28 -5.86
C PHE A 189 -7.68 21.16 -4.64
N ALA A 190 -7.82 20.52 -3.48
CA ALA A 190 -7.90 21.18 -2.18
C ALA A 190 -7.05 20.43 -1.14
N LEU A 191 -6.77 21.09 -0.03
CA LEU A 191 -5.92 20.55 1.02
C LEU A 191 -6.52 20.86 2.38
N ILE A 192 -6.53 19.87 3.25
CA ILE A 192 -6.91 20.03 4.65
C ILE A 192 -5.65 20.09 5.49
N HIS A 193 -5.53 21.14 6.30
CA HIS A 193 -4.49 21.26 7.30
C HIS A 193 -5.09 21.14 8.70
N LYS A 194 -4.60 20.18 9.48
CA LYS A 194 -4.98 20.02 10.88
C LYS A 194 -4.04 20.83 11.76
N GLU A 195 -4.54 21.94 12.29
CA GLU A 195 -3.84 22.68 13.34
C GLU A 195 -3.97 21.92 14.66
N ARG A 196 -2.86 21.35 15.13
CA ARG A 196 -2.79 20.71 16.45
C ARG A 196 -2.64 21.79 17.52
N LYS A 197 -3.61 21.93 18.41
CA LYS A 197 -3.54 22.88 19.53
C LYS A 197 -3.04 22.23 20.82
N LYS A 198 -2.72 23.07 21.82
CA LYS A 198 -2.25 22.64 23.15
C LYS A 198 -3.32 21.82 23.88
N ALA A 199 -2.91 21.10 24.93
CA ALA A 199 -3.82 20.37 25.80
C ALA A 199 -5.00 21.26 26.25
N ASN A 200 -6.23 20.76 26.08
CA ASN A 200 -7.53 21.38 26.37
C ASN A 200 -8.22 22.21 25.26
N GLU A 201 -7.69 22.26 24.03
CA GLU A 201 -8.42 22.81 22.88
C GLU A 201 -8.73 21.74 21.83
N VAL A 202 -9.89 21.84 21.18
CA VAL A 202 -10.28 20.95 20.07
C VAL A 202 -9.46 21.34 18.83
N ASP A 203 -8.82 20.34 18.20
CA ASP A 203 -8.06 20.54 16.96
C ASP A 203 -8.95 21.13 15.86
N ARG A 204 -8.43 22.11 15.11
CA ARG A 204 -9.16 22.76 14.00
C ARG A 204 -8.65 22.25 12.66
N MET A 205 -9.55 21.86 11.77
CA MET A 205 -9.24 21.58 10.36
C MET A 205 -9.52 22.81 9.50
N VAL A 206 -8.49 23.27 8.80
CA VAL A 206 -8.55 24.36 7.82
C VAL A 206 -8.56 23.75 6.42
N LEU A 207 -9.53 24.13 5.59
CA LEU A 207 -9.60 23.73 4.19
C LEU A 207 -9.05 24.87 3.33
N VAL A 208 -8.13 24.55 2.43
CA VAL A 208 -7.59 25.45 1.41
C VAL A 208 -7.96 24.90 0.04
N GLY A 209 -8.63 25.71 -0.79
CA GLY A 209 -9.21 25.30 -2.07
C GLY A 209 -10.74 25.31 -2.04
N ASP A 210 -11.37 25.24 -3.21
CA ASP A 210 -12.82 25.26 -3.37
C ASP A 210 -13.38 23.85 -3.61
N VAL A 211 -14.42 23.50 -2.87
CA VAL A 211 -15.13 22.22 -2.95
C VAL A 211 -16.64 22.42 -3.05
N LYS A 212 -17.10 23.67 -3.09
CA LYS A 212 -18.52 24.00 -3.03
C LYS A 212 -19.23 23.52 -4.30
N ASP A 213 -20.38 22.87 -4.12
CA ASP A 213 -21.22 22.33 -5.19
C ASP A 213 -20.47 21.35 -6.12
N ARG A 214 -19.45 20.68 -5.59
CA ARG A 214 -18.61 19.69 -6.31
C ARG A 214 -18.49 18.39 -5.54
N VAL A 215 -18.21 17.30 -6.26
CA VAL A 215 -17.79 16.04 -5.65
C VAL A 215 -16.37 16.19 -5.11
N ALA A 216 -16.16 15.86 -3.84
CA ALA A 216 -14.83 15.87 -3.22
C ALA A 216 -14.29 14.44 -3.10
N ILE A 217 -13.06 14.22 -3.55
CA ILE A 217 -12.41 12.90 -3.50
C ILE A 217 -11.18 13.02 -2.59
N LEU A 218 -11.29 12.54 -1.36
CA LEU A 218 -10.14 12.43 -0.46
C LEU A 218 -9.19 11.36 -0.99
N VAL A 219 -7.92 11.69 -1.16
CA VAL A 219 -6.89 10.73 -1.56
C VAL A 219 -5.75 10.72 -0.56
N ASP A 220 -5.43 9.53 -0.06
CA ASP A 220 -4.28 9.31 0.81
C ASP A 220 -3.52 8.03 0.43
N ASP A 221 -2.27 7.85 0.88
CA ASP A 221 -1.55 6.60 0.65
C ASP A 221 -2.12 5.48 1.52
N MET A 222 -2.47 5.77 2.76
CA MET A 222 -2.99 4.76 3.68
C MET A 222 -3.90 5.34 4.74
N ALA A 223 -4.85 4.55 5.24
CA ALA A 223 -5.61 4.90 6.44
C ALA A 223 -5.67 3.76 7.44
N ASP A 224 -5.36 4.10 8.69
CA ASP A 224 -5.39 3.20 9.83
C ASP A 224 -6.71 3.31 10.62
N THR A 225 -6.76 4.11 11.68
CA THR A 225 -7.99 4.24 12.50
C THR A 225 -9.09 5.09 11.83
N CYS A 226 -8.83 5.64 10.65
CA CYS A 226 -9.73 6.49 9.85
C CYS A 226 -10.22 7.79 10.53
N GLY A 227 -9.68 8.19 11.68
CA GLY A 227 -10.13 9.41 12.37
C GLY A 227 -9.92 10.68 11.53
N THR A 228 -8.73 10.86 10.96
CA THR A 228 -8.40 12.01 10.13
C THR A 228 -9.32 12.09 8.90
N ILE A 229 -9.46 11.00 8.15
CA ILE A 229 -10.25 11.00 6.92
C ILE A 229 -11.75 11.20 7.17
N CYS A 230 -12.30 10.69 8.28
CA CYS A 230 -13.71 10.91 8.62
C CYS A 230 -13.98 12.37 8.97
N HIS A 231 -13.13 12.99 9.80
CA HIS A 231 -13.24 14.42 10.11
C HIS A 231 -13.01 15.31 8.87
N ALA A 232 -12.11 14.89 7.98
CA ALA A 232 -11.93 15.55 6.70
C ALA A 232 -13.21 15.51 5.86
N ALA A 233 -13.90 14.37 5.82
CA ALA A 233 -15.17 14.23 5.11
C ALA A 233 -16.26 15.16 5.67
N ASP A 234 -16.41 15.22 7.00
CA ASP A 234 -17.36 16.14 7.65
C ASP A 234 -17.04 17.61 7.32
N LYS A 235 -15.74 17.95 7.27
CA LYS A 235 -15.29 19.29 6.92
C LYS A 235 -15.59 19.65 5.48
N LEU A 236 -15.47 18.70 4.55
CA LEU A 236 -15.79 18.87 3.13
C LEU A 236 -17.28 19.07 2.91
N LEU A 237 -18.14 18.28 3.56
CA LEU A 237 -19.59 18.49 3.52
C LEU A 237 -19.97 19.86 4.09
N SER A 238 -19.38 20.25 5.23
CA SER A 238 -19.62 21.56 5.85
C SER A 238 -19.19 22.73 4.96
N ALA A 239 -18.24 22.50 4.04
CA ALA A 239 -17.77 23.47 3.06
C ALA A 239 -18.59 23.46 1.75
N GLY A 240 -19.62 22.60 1.66
CA GLY A 240 -20.54 22.55 0.52
C GLY A 240 -20.22 21.49 -0.53
N ALA A 241 -19.38 20.50 -0.23
CA ALA A 241 -19.18 19.37 -1.14
C ALA A 241 -20.49 18.59 -1.33
N THR A 242 -20.80 18.19 -2.56
CA THR A 242 -22.05 17.48 -2.91
C THR A 242 -22.04 16.05 -2.38
N ARG A 243 -20.92 15.34 -2.56
CA ARG A 243 -20.65 13.98 -2.10
C ARG A 243 -19.16 13.84 -1.80
N VAL A 244 -18.82 12.96 -0.87
CA VAL A 244 -17.42 12.71 -0.48
C VAL A 244 -17.05 11.25 -0.74
N TYR A 245 -15.98 11.04 -1.49
CA TYR A 245 -15.32 9.74 -1.66
C TYR A 245 -14.01 9.74 -0.89
N ALA A 246 -13.56 8.57 -0.46
CA ALA A 246 -12.18 8.37 -0.01
C ALA A 246 -11.51 7.29 -0.87
N ILE A 247 -10.30 7.54 -1.33
CA ILE A 247 -9.47 6.59 -2.08
C ILE A 247 -8.13 6.48 -1.36
N LEU A 248 -7.76 5.26 -0.98
CA LEU A 248 -6.54 4.98 -0.23
C LEU A 248 -5.80 3.86 -0.95
N THR A 249 -4.48 3.95 -1.10
CA THR A 249 -3.76 2.77 -1.61
C THR A 249 -3.85 1.64 -0.58
N HIS A 250 -3.44 1.87 0.67
CA HIS A 250 -3.39 0.85 1.71
C HIS A 250 -4.51 1.02 2.76
N GLY A 251 -5.51 0.15 2.72
CA GLY A 251 -6.58 0.08 3.71
C GLY A 251 -6.19 -0.73 4.95
N ILE A 252 -5.46 -0.14 5.90
CA ILE A 252 -5.06 -0.81 7.14
C ILE A 252 -6.29 -1.06 8.04
N PHE A 253 -7.10 -0.01 8.22
CA PHE A 253 -8.41 -0.08 8.87
C PHE A 253 -8.41 -0.83 10.21
N SER A 254 -7.53 -0.45 11.14
CA SER A 254 -7.47 -1.04 12.47
C SER A 254 -8.40 -0.34 13.49
N GLY A 255 -8.65 -1.02 14.61
CA GLY A 255 -9.43 -0.48 15.73
C GLY A 255 -10.82 0.03 15.30
N PRO A 256 -11.17 1.30 15.54
CA PRO A 256 -12.52 1.83 15.28
C PRO A 256 -12.77 2.19 13.81
N ALA A 257 -11.89 1.84 12.88
CA ALA A 257 -11.97 2.27 11.47
C ALA A 257 -13.29 1.92 10.80
N ILE A 258 -13.72 0.65 10.87
CA ILE A 258 -14.93 0.16 10.20
C ILE A 258 -16.20 0.85 10.73
N PRO A 259 -16.46 0.94 12.05
CA PRO A 259 -17.55 1.74 12.57
C PRO A 259 -17.50 3.22 12.16
N ARG A 260 -16.30 3.83 12.13
CA ARG A 260 -16.13 5.23 11.70
C ARG A 260 -16.51 5.41 10.24
N ILE A 261 -16.06 4.54 9.34
CA ILE A 261 -16.39 4.60 7.91
C ILE A 261 -17.90 4.44 7.69
N ASN A 262 -18.54 3.47 8.38
CA ASN A 262 -19.98 3.25 8.28
C ASN A 262 -20.77 4.50 8.69
N ASN A 263 -20.37 5.15 9.78
CA ASN A 263 -21.04 6.34 10.31
C ASN A 263 -20.68 7.64 9.58
N ALA A 264 -19.54 7.68 8.88
CA ALA A 264 -19.10 8.85 8.14
C ALA A 264 -19.91 9.05 6.85
N CYS A 265 -19.86 10.25 6.30
CA CYS A 265 -20.62 10.67 5.13
C CYS A 265 -20.05 10.20 3.77
N PHE A 266 -19.19 9.18 3.76
CA PHE A 266 -18.63 8.66 2.52
C PHE A 266 -19.71 8.01 1.65
N GLU A 267 -19.68 8.34 0.37
CA GLU A 267 -20.40 7.63 -0.69
C GLU A 267 -19.76 6.25 -0.93
N ALA A 268 -18.42 6.22 -1.04
CA ALA A 268 -17.63 5.00 -1.05
C ALA A 268 -16.22 5.26 -0.48
N VAL A 269 -15.62 4.19 0.05
CA VAL A 269 -14.22 4.14 0.47
C VAL A 269 -13.52 3.09 -0.39
N VAL A 270 -12.66 3.54 -1.28
CA VAL A 270 -11.95 2.69 -2.24
C VAL A 270 -10.56 2.41 -1.72
N VAL A 271 -10.17 1.14 -1.72
CA VAL A 271 -8.83 0.71 -1.35
C VAL A 271 -8.25 -0.25 -2.36
N THR A 272 -6.94 -0.48 -2.34
CA THR A 272 -6.36 -1.63 -3.06
C THR A 272 -6.37 -2.89 -2.20
N ASN A 273 -6.21 -4.05 -2.83
CA ASN A 273 -5.90 -5.31 -2.12
C ASN A 273 -4.40 -5.46 -1.80
N THR A 274 -3.65 -4.37 -1.55
CA THR A 274 -2.29 -4.48 -0.98
C THR A 274 -2.30 -5.03 0.45
N ILE A 275 -3.46 -4.95 1.13
CA ILE A 275 -3.78 -5.55 2.42
C ILE A 275 -5.11 -6.31 2.25
N PRO A 276 -5.33 -7.49 2.86
CA PRO A 276 -6.60 -8.21 2.76
C PRO A 276 -7.80 -7.38 3.22
N GLN A 277 -8.88 -7.39 2.44
CA GLN A 277 -10.09 -6.57 2.69
C GLN A 277 -11.38 -7.39 2.78
N GLU A 278 -11.35 -8.68 2.45
CA GLU A 278 -12.53 -9.53 2.29
C GLU A 278 -13.37 -9.58 3.57
N ASP A 279 -12.71 -9.61 4.73
CA ASP A 279 -13.38 -9.58 6.03
C ASP A 279 -14.00 -8.20 6.32
N LYS A 280 -13.24 -7.13 6.06
CA LYS A 280 -13.67 -5.75 6.31
C LYS A 280 -14.88 -5.35 5.45
N MET A 281 -14.95 -5.84 4.20
CA MET A 281 -16.07 -5.62 3.30
C MET A 281 -17.38 -6.26 3.80
N LYS A 282 -17.32 -7.39 4.52
CA LYS A 282 -18.51 -7.99 5.14
C LYS A 282 -19.13 -7.07 6.21
N HIS A 283 -18.30 -6.24 6.83
CA HIS A 283 -18.69 -5.31 7.89
C HIS A 283 -18.89 -3.86 7.41
N CYS A 284 -18.58 -3.55 6.15
CA CYS A 284 -18.73 -2.22 5.57
C CYS A 284 -19.05 -2.30 4.07
N SER A 285 -20.31 -2.03 3.72
CA SER A 285 -20.78 -2.02 2.33
C SER A 285 -20.23 -0.87 1.49
N LYS A 286 -19.62 0.15 2.11
CA LYS A 286 -19.00 1.29 1.43
C LYS A 286 -17.62 0.96 0.87
N ILE A 287 -16.98 -0.13 1.33
CA ILE A 287 -15.64 -0.49 0.88
C ILE A 287 -15.70 -1.11 -0.52
N GLN A 288 -14.91 -0.54 -1.42
CA GLN A 288 -14.64 -1.10 -2.75
C GLN A 288 -13.15 -1.39 -2.89
N VAL A 289 -12.81 -2.44 -3.64
CA VAL A 289 -11.43 -2.92 -3.75
C VAL A 289 -10.96 -2.87 -5.20
N ILE A 290 -9.86 -2.17 -5.44
CA ILE A 290 -9.11 -2.20 -6.69
C ILE A 290 -8.11 -3.36 -6.61
N ASP A 291 -8.22 -4.32 -7.52
CA ASP A 291 -7.26 -5.41 -7.63
C ASP A 291 -5.96 -4.92 -8.28
N ILE A 292 -4.84 -5.03 -7.55
CA ILE A 292 -3.51 -4.65 -8.01
C ILE A 292 -2.62 -5.86 -8.36
N SER A 293 -3.16 -7.08 -8.32
CA SER A 293 -2.41 -8.30 -8.63
C SER A 293 -1.84 -8.30 -10.05
N MET A 294 -2.53 -7.69 -11.02
CA MET A 294 -2.02 -7.53 -12.39
C MET A 294 -0.80 -6.62 -12.46
N ILE A 295 -0.80 -5.53 -11.68
CA ILE A 295 0.33 -4.59 -11.63
C ILE A 295 1.56 -5.29 -11.02
N LEU A 296 1.36 -6.03 -9.93
CA LEU A 296 2.43 -6.78 -9.27
C LEU A 296 2.95 -7.94 -10.14
N ALA A 297 2.06 -8.70 -10.77
CA ALA A 297 2.44 -9.78 -11.69
C ALA A 297 3.25 -9.24 -12.87
N GLU A 298 2.81 -8.16 -13.49
CA GLU A 298 3.51 -7.56 -14.63
C GLU A 298 4.85 -6.94 -14.21
N ALA A 299 4.96 -6.38 -13.00
CA ALA A 299 6.24 -5.93 -12.44
C ALA A 299 7.21 -7.11 -12.27
N ILE A 300 6.77 -8.20 -11.64
CA ILE A 300 7.56 -9.43 -11.47
C ILE A 300 8.03 -9.97 -12.84
N ARG A 301 7.13 -10.07 -13.82
CA ARG A 301 7.44 -10.54 -15.18
C ARG A 301 8.52 -9.68 -15.83
N ARG A 302 8.40 -8.37 -15.74
CA ARG A 302 9.36 -7.41 -16.31
C ARG A 302 10.71 -7.47 -15.61
N THR A 303 10.72 -7.52 -14.27
CA THR A 303 11.95 -7.70 -13.48
C THR A 303 12.68 -9.00 -13.82
N HIS A 304 11.94 -10.08 -14.09
CA HIS A 304 12.51 -11.37 -14.50
C HIS A 304 13.15 -11.29 -15.90
N ASN A 305 12.43 -10.68 -16.85
CA ASN A 305 12.85 -10.60 -18.25
C ASN A 305 13.84 -9.46 -18.55
N GLY A 306 14.12 -8.58 -17.58
CA GLY A 306 14.94 -7.38 -17.81
C GLY A 306 14.23 -6.30 -18.63
N GLU A 307 12.90 -6.30 -18.63
CA GLU A 307 12.07 -5.30 -19.31
C GLU A 307 11.82 -4.08 -18.42
N SER A 308 11.46 -2.93 -19.04
CA SER A 308 11.21 -1.70 -18.29
C SER A 308 9.94 -1.80 -17.44
N VAL A 309 10.09 -1.70 -16.11
CA VAL A 309 8.98 -1.61 -15.13
C VAL A 309 8.32 -0.23 -15.14
N THR A 310 9.02 0.82 -15.59
CA THR A 310 8.57 2.23 -15.62
C THR A 310 7.27 2.43 -16.42
N TYR A 311 6.98 1.55 -17.38
CA TYR A 311 5.70 1.55 -18.11
C TYR A 311 4.49 1.54 -17.17
N LEU A 312 4.58 0.77 -16.07
CA LEU A 312 3.50 0.60 -15.09
C LEU A 312 3.23 1.86 -14.25
N PHE A 313 4.13 2.84 -14.23
CA PHE A 313 3.96 4.06 -13.44
C PHE A 313 2.91 5.02 -14.05
N SER A 314 2.55 4.80 -15.32
CA SER A 314 1.60 5.64 -16.06
C SER A 314 0.47 4.87 -16.73
N HIS A 315 0.60 3.54 -16.88
CA HIS A 315 -0.37 2.71 -17.58
C HIS A 315 -0.81 1.55 -16.70
N VAL A 316 -2.13 1.32 -16.64
CA VAL A 316 -2.68 0.10 -16.06
C VAL A 316 -2.49 -1.03 -17.08
N PRO A 317 -1.79 -2.12 -16.76
CA PRO A 317 -1.67 -3.27 -17.65
C PRO A 317 -3.07 -3.86 -17.92
N LEU A 318 -3.29 -4.32 -19.16
CA LEU A 318 -4.54 -4.93 -19.62
C LEU A 318 -4.72 -6.34 -19.05
#